data_AF-A0AA86M7A5-F1
#
_entry.id   AF-A0AA86M7A5-F1
#
_cell.length_a   1.000
_cell.length_b   1.000
_cell.length_c   1.000
_cell.angle_alpha   90.00
_cell.angle_beta   90.00
_cell.angle_gamma   90.00
#
_symmetry.space_group_name_H-M   'P 1'
#
loop_
_entity.id
_entity.type
_entity.pdbx_description
1 polymer ?
#
loop_
_entity_poly.entity_id
_entity_poly.type
_entity_poly.pdbx_seq_one_letter_code
_entity_poly.pdbx_strand_id
1 'polypeptide(L)'
;MAGGRQIVFDTGRRVMAGGCGCGGGQGLFTGGPGISVAGSGTQTNPRILTVVADPEMCEIVQDAAGSSLCAGNGLVYDDEAGCLGVKLSQKAGNTIRLGTDGGLWIGAEPNPVDARCGRTVDSLPDFACMPLFGPGRNLPYHGDRTSILHGMAAGADGIYMNVGVTCDRVAFVAANQALNEYPFEPAIGYQWRHTTAAQVRNIRLGWRSLQQPASTVWPGPLTLEEFLNITQGRAVAILNVTVLNAAEDQYLIEQLRRRCCERQVIVIGTAPAVLPRLAAYQEAGIDTGALAGGTGGTAAEVQGAGCRWAWLPVQADDDTVSTFVAAGLETVLWNSARRFHLERARRLGCRGFSPDDMRYQCNPSPCRLEKDPWCYDTPPTGQISDEEANGRFAGWQGGRYDDSDDPATDPPELKGPCGWEFSKAPENRAKIRQAITLGWACPIPGLDVWRRGYEIVWRVRFNSTAARTGGTGLIFGALDDRCPTRSDGGALDAGATGYSALFLHSNHGLQLRRLPSETGAPLAETRSISYPPFPGYWYRFKLRITPGEISFWQLDRDGEIAGVNRIDNIRDSTYRGGYLHLYKLNRFGTASWTPVDVAFRDLTINPIPEGG
;
A
#
# COMPACT_ATOMS: atom_id res chain seq x y z
N MET A 1 -39.57 20.20 6.48
CA MET A 1 -40.68 19.54 5.76
C MET A 1 -40.14 18.99 4.44
N ALA A 2 -39.72 17.73 4.43
CA ALA A 2 -39.24 17.03 3.24
C ALA A 2 -40.09 15.77 3.10
N GLY A 3 -40.91 15.70 2.04
CA GLY A 3 -41.78 14.57 1.76
C GLY A 3 -41.06 13.57 0.88
N GLY A 4 -40.64 12.44 1.46
CA GLY A 4 -40.19 11.28 0.71
C GLY A 4 -41.36 10.66 -0.07
N ARG A 5 -41.13 10.33 -1.36
CA ARG A 5 -42.06 9.50 -2.12
C ARG A 5 -41.76 8.05 -1.81
N GLN A 6 -42.60 7.49 -0.96
CA GLN A 6 -42.65 6.06 -0.65
C GLN A 6 -43.56 5.37 -1.66
N ILE A 7 -43.10 4.29 -2.30
CA ILE A 7 -43.99 3.32 -2.93
C ILE A 7 -44.37 2.34 -1.82
N VAL A 8 -45.60 2.46 -1.31
CA VAL A 8 -46.16 1.55 -0.30
C VAL A 8 -47.06 0.56 -1.01
N PHE A 9 -46.76 -0.73 -0.89
CA PHE A 9 -47.70 -1.81 -1.22
C PHE A 9 -48.39 -2.24 0.07
N ASP A 10 -49.59 -1.71 0.30
CA ASP A 10 -50.52 -2.25 1.30
C ASP A 10 -51.79 -2.73 0.57
N THR A 11 -52.50 -3.64 1.23
CA THR A 11 -53.57 -4.58 0.83
C THR A 11 -54.82 -4.00 0.13
N GLY A 12 -54.61 -3.20 -0.91
CA GLY A 12 -55.58 -2.69 -1.88
C GLY A 12 -54.86 -2.02 -3.06
N ARG A 13 -54.43 -2.82 -4.05
CA ARG A 13 -53.42 -2.42 -5.06
C ARG A 13 -53.94 -1.39 -6.07
N ARG A 14 -53.24 -0.25 -6.21
CA ARG A 14 -53.41 0.76 -7.27
C ARG A 14 -52.06 1.03 -7.94
N VAL A 15 -52.02 1.06 -9.28
CA VAL A 15 -50.83 1.48 -10.05
C VAL A 15 -51.10 2.87 -10.63
N MET A 16 -50.20 3.83 -10.37
CA MET A 16 -50.27 5.18 -10.94
C MET A 16 -49.18 5.37 -12.00
N ALA A 17 -49.58 5.72 -13.23
CA ALA A 17 -48.68 6.16 -14.29
C ALA A 17 -49.01 7.60 -14.68
N GLY A 18 -48.03 8.50 -14.56
CA GLY A 18 -48.12 9.88 -15.02
C GLY A 18 -47.25 10.09 -16.26
N GLY A 19 -47.81 10.66 -17.33
CA GLY A 19 -47.03 11.01 -18.52
C GLY A 19 -46.10 12.19 -18.26
N CYS A 20 -44.87 12.15 -18.79
CA CYS A 20 -44.03 13.34 -18.87
C CYS A 20 -44.67 14.30 -19.86
N GLY A 21 -44.77 15.60 -19.52
CA GLY A 21 -45.43 16.63 -20.35
C GLY A 21 -44.72 16.97 -21.67
N CYS A 22 -44.02 16.01 -22.28
CA CYS A 22 -43.05 16.20 -23.35
C CYS A 22 -43.62 15.96 -24.77
N GLY A 23 -44.93 16.09 -24.98
CA GLY A 23 -45.54 16.02 -26.32
C GLY A 23 -45.54 14.65 -27.03
N GLY A 24 -45.15 13.57 -26.37
CA GLY A 24 -45.33 12.20 -26.88
C GLY A 24 -46.81 11.79 -26.81
N GLY A 25 -47.31 11.15 -27.87
CA GLY A 25 -48.72 10.76 -27.99
C GLY A 25 -49.26 10.07 -26.75
N GLN A 26 -50.45 10.46 -26.31
CA GLN A 26 -51.10 9.86 -25.15
C GLN A 26 -51.39 8.38 -25.44
N GLY A 27 -50.68 7.48 -24.75
CA GLY A 27 -50.97 6.05 -24.80
C GLY A 27 -52.43 5.80 -24.40
N LEU A 28 -53.18 5.14 -25.27
CA LEU A 28 -54.54 4.71 -24.98
C LEU A 28 -54.49 3.43 -24.15
N PHE A 29 -54.82 3.52 -22.86
CA PHE A 29 -55.11 2.35 -22.04
C PHE A 29 -56.60 2.04 -22.11
N THR A 30 -56.95 0.88 -22.67
CA THR A 30 -58.28 0.28 -22.60
C THR A 30 -58.26 -0.89 -21.64
N GLY A 31 -59.11 -0.85 -20.62
CA GLY A 31 -59.28 -1.97 -19.68
C GLY A 31 -60.07 -3.11 -20.33
N GLY A 32 -59.54 -4.33 -20.27
CA GLY A 32 -60.29 -5.55 -20.56
C GLY A 32 -61.17 -5.97 -19.36
N PRO A 33 -61.89 -7.11 -19.47
CA PRO A 33 -62.66 -7.66 -18.35
C PRO A 33 -61.81 -7.78 -17.07
N GLY A 34 -62.30 -7.27 -15.95
CA GLY A 34 -61.58 -7.30 -14.66
C GLY A 34 -60.56 -6.17 -14.45
N ILE A 35 -60.36 -5.28 -15.43
CA ILE A 35 -59.47 -4.10 -15.32
C ILE A 35 -60.29 -2.84 -15.58
N SER A 36 -60.32 -1.94 -14.60
CA SER A 36 -60.88 -0.58 -14.78
C SER A 36 -59.76 0.44 -14.87
N VAL A 37 -59.92 1.38 -15.81
CA VAL A 37 -59.00 2.51 -16.01
C VAL A 37 -59.74 3.78 -15.61
N ALA A 38 -59.23 4.50 -14.63
CA ALA A 38 -59.72 5.82 -14.24
C ALA A 38 -58.64 6.90 -14.46
N GLY A 39 -59.05 8.16 -14.55
CA GLY A 39 -58.14 9.31 -14.74
C GLY A 39 -57.78 9.62 -16.19
N SER A 40 -57.27 10.83 -16.43
CA SER A 40 -56.97 11.33 -17.79
C SER A 40 -55.53 11.10 -18.25
N GLY A 41 -54.64 10.68 -17.34
CA GLY A 41 -53.21 10.54 -17.62
C GLY A 41 -52.42 11.85 -17.55
N THR A 42 -53.07 12.94 -17.12
CA THR A 42 -52.39 14.20 -16.82
C THR A 42 -51.67 14.11 -15.47
N GLN A 43 -50.69 14.98 -15.25
CA GLN A 43 -49.92 15.00 -14.00
C GLN A 43 -50.81 15.21 -12.75
N THR A 44 -51.89 15.98 -12.88
CA THR A 44 -52.85 16.26 -11.81
C THR A 44 -54.01 15.23 -11.74
N ASN A 45 -54.17 14.39 -12.76
CA ASN A 45 -55.16 13.32 -12.81
C ASN A 45 -54.56 12.08 -13.51
N PRO A 46 -53.63 11.37 -12.83
CA PRO A 46 -52.91 10.25 -13.41
C PRO A 46 -53.86 9.09 -13.74
N ARG A 47 -53.46 8.22 -14.67
CA ARG A 47 -54.25 7.00 -14.91
C ARG A 47 -54.08 6.05 -13.74
N ILE A 48 -55.20 5.56 -13.22
CA ILE A 48 -55.27 4.56 -12.16
C ILE A 48 -55.84 3.29 -12.78
N LEU A 49 -55.02 2.25 -12.78
CA LEU A 49 -55.43 0.90 -13.14
C LEU A 49 -55.90 0.20 -11.86
N THR A 50 -57.16 -0.22 -11.82
CA THR A 50 -57.70 -1.04 -10.74
C THR A 50 -58.05 -2.40 -11.31
N VAL A 51 -57.38 -3.41 -10.79
CA VAL A 51 -57.55 -4.82 -11.16
C VAL A 51 -58.41 -5.46 -10.08
N VAL A 52 -59.45 -6.20 -10.47
CA VAL A 52 -60.20 -7.02 -9.51
C VAL A 52 -59.23 -8.02 -8.90
N ALA A 53 -59.24 -8.16 -7.57
CA ALA A 53 -58.20 -8.83 -6.79
C ALA A 53 -58.07 -10.33 -7.12
N ASP A 54 -57.34 -10.61 -8.19
CA ASP A 54 -56.84 -11.92 -8.58
C ASP A 54 -55.31 -11.82 -8.67
N PRO A 55 -54.56 -12.62 -7.88
CA PRO A 55 -53.11 -12.65 -7.93
C PRO A 55 -52.54 -12.91 -9.34
N GLU A 56 -53.21 -13.73 -10.15
CA GLU A 56 -52.77 -14.01 -11.53
C GLU A 56 -52.92 -12.78 -12.44
N MET A 57 -53.89 -11.92 -12.16
CA MET A 57 -54.10 -10.69 -12.94
C MET A 57 -53.08 -9.60 -12.63
N CYS A 58 -52.39 -9.66 -11.48
CA CYS A 58 -51.28 -8.74 -11.20
C CYS A 58 -50.09 -9.04 -12.09
N GLU A 59 -49.77 -10.33 -12.30
CA GLU A 59 -48.71 -10.74 -13.22
C GLU A 59 -49.04 -10.35 -14.66
N ILE A 60 -50.26 -10.65 -15.11
CA ILE A 60 -50.68 -10.29 -16.48
C ILE A 60 -50.56 -8.78 -16.74
N VAL A 61 -50.83 -7.93 -15.74
CA VAL A 61 -50.67 -6.48 -15.85
C VAL A 61 -49.19 -6.07 -15.83
N GLN A 62 -48.36 -6.72 -15.01
CA GLN A 62 -46.92 -6.50 -14.99
C GLN A 62 -46.26 -6.91 -16.30
N ASP A 63 -46.60 -8.08 -16.84
CA ASP A 63 -46.14 -8.58 -18.14
C ASP A 63 -46.58 -7.69 -19.30
N ALA A 64 -47.85 -7.27 -19.31
CA ALA A 64 -48.36 -6.39 -20.35
C ALA A 64 -47.71 -5.00 -20.29
N ALA A 65 -47.51 -4.45 -19.09
CA ALA A 65 -46.82 -3.17 -18.91
C ALA A 65 -45.32 -3.28 -19.23
N GLY A 66 -44.66 -4.34 -18.75
CA GLY A 66 -43.26 -4.64 -18.99
C GLY A 66 -42.97 -4.82 -20.47
N SER A 67 -43.69 -5.71 -21.16
CA SER A 67 -43.53 -5.92 -22.61
C SER A 67 -43.78 -4.66 -23.44
N SER A 68 -44.76 -3.83 -23.04
CA SER A 68 -45.07 -2.58 -23.75
C SER A 68 -44.03 -1.48 -23.49
N LEU A 69 -43.49 -1.38 -22.27
CA LEU A 69 -42.43 -0.42 -21.90
C LEU A 69 -41.06 -0.85 -22.42
N CYS A 70 -40.83 -2.15 -22.57
CA CYS A 70 -39.60 -2.78 -23.07
C CYS A 70 -39.59 -2.98 -24.59
N ALA A 71 -40.61 -2.48 -25.31
CA ALA A 71 -40.66 -2.53 -26.78
C ALA A 71 -39.46 -1.80 -27.45
N GLY A 72 -38.72 -0.98 -26.69
CA GLY A 72 -37.40 -0.49 -27.07
C GLY A 72 -36.29 -1.01 -26.15
N ASN A 73 -35.07 -1.12 -26.69
CA ASN A 73 -33.87 -1.63 -25.98
C ASN A 73 -33.41 -0.82 -24.76
N GLY A 74 -34.14 0.21 -24.32
CA GLY A 74 -33.73 1.13 -23.25
C GLY A 74 -34.23 0.76 -21.86
N LEU A 75 -35.35 0.06 -21.75
CA LEU A 75 -35.91 -0.44 -20.49
C LEU A 75 -36.02 -1.95 -20.56
N VAL A 76 -35.68 -2.63 -19.47
CA VAL A 76 -35.77 -4.09 -19.35
C VAL A 76 -36.57 -4.40 -18.11
N TYR A 77 -37.61 -5.20 -18.23
CA TYR A 77 -38.34 -5.74 -17.09
C TYR A 77 -37.71 -7.08 -16.73
N ASP A 78 -37.29 -7.20 -15.48
CA ASP A 78 -36.82 -8.45 -14.89
C ASP A 78 -38.00 -9.04 -14.10
N ASP A 79 -38.60 -10.07 -14.69
CA ASP A 79 -39.79 -10.72 -14.17
C ASP A 79 -39.52 -11.49 -12.87
N GLU A 80 -38.35 -12.14 -12.79
CA GLU A 80 -37.94 -12.88 -11.59
C GLU A 80 -37.68 -11.93 -10.41
N ALA A 81 -37.12 -10.75 -10.66
CA ALA A 81 -36.87 -9.74 -9.64
C ALA A 81 -38.06 -8.78 -9.40
N GLY A 82 -39.11 -8.84 -10.21
CA GLY A 82 -40.25 -7.93 -10.17
C GLY A 82 -39.87 -6.45 -10.33
N CYS A 83 -38.85 -6.13 -11.15
CA CYS A 83 -38.30 -4.78 -11.23
C CYS A 83 -38.03 -4.31 -12.68
N LEU A 84 -38.17 -2.99 -12.90
CA LEU A 84 -37.81 -2.33 -14.16
C LEU A 84 -36.37 -1.80 -14.08
N GLY A 85 -35.48 -2.34 -14.90
CA GLY A 85 -34.13 -1.87 -15.12
C GLY A 85 -34.03 -0.91 -16.31
N VAL A 86 -33.03 -0.02 -16.28
CA VAL A 86 -32.68 0.83 -17.42
C VAL A 86 -31.40 0.33 -18.05
N LYS A 87 -31.43 0.07 -19.36
CA LYS A 87 -30.25 -0.31 -20.13
C LYS A 87 -29.58 0.94 -20.70
N LEU A 88 -28.53 1.40 -20.01
CA LEU A 88 -27.71 2.51 -20.49
C LEU A 88 -26.87 2.09 -21.69
N SER A 89 -26.87 2.91 -22.75
CA SER A 89 -26.07 2.64 -23.95
C SER A 89 -24.57 2.68 -23.61
N GLN A 90 -23.82 1.66 -24.03
CA GLN A 90 -22.36 1.64 -23.94
C GLN A 90 -21.68 2.31 -25.14
N LYS A 91 -22.46 2.88 -26.08
CA LYS A 91 -21.88 3.58 -27.23
C LYS A 91 -21.10 4.82 -26.77
N ALA A 92 -19.94 5.03 -27.38
CA ALA A 92 -19.16 6.25 -27.21
C ALA A 92 -20.06 7.48 -27.47
N GLY A 93 -20.06 8.44 -26.55
CA GLY A 93 -20.93 9.61 -26.64
C GLY A 93 -22.05 9.65 -25.59
N ASN A 94 -22.44 8.52 -24.97
CA ASN A 94 -23.43 8.54 -23.90
C ASN A 94 -22.89 9.27 -22.65
N THR A 95 -23.72 10.11 -22.04
CA THR A 95 -23.37 10.96 -20.89
C THR A 95 -24.24 10.69 -19.67
N ILE A 96 -25.17 9.73 -19.78
CA ILE A 96 -26.05 9.36 -18.68
C ILE A 96 -25.22 8.73 -17.55
N ARG A 97 -25.42 9.21 -16.32
CA ARG A 97 -24.89 8.63 -15.08
C ARG A 97 -25.97 8.60 -14.00
N LEU A 98 -25.73 7.91 -12.89
CA LEU A 98 -26.58 8.05 -11.70
C LEU A 98 -26.23 9.34 -10.97
N GLY A 99 -27.24 10.16 -10.67
CA GLY A 99 -27.13 11.33 -9.82
C GLY A 99 -26.93 10.94 -8.35
N THR A 100 -26.53 11.91 -7.53
CA THR A 100 -26.39 11.72 -6.07
C THR A 100 -27.74 11.47 -5.37
N ASP A 101 -28.84 11.75 -6.06
CA ASP A 101 -30.21 11.45 -5.65
C ASP A 101 -30.69 10.05 -6.10
N GLY A 102 -29.82 9.27 -6.77
CA GLY A 102 -30.14 7.96 -7.32
C GLY A 102 -30.91 8.00 -8.65
N GLY A 103 -31.19 9.19 -9.20
CA GLY A 103 -31.86 9.34 -10.50
C GLY A 103 -30.91 9.18 -11.68
N LEU A 104 -31.44 9.02 -12.90
CA LEU A 104 -30.63 9.17 -14.11
C LEU A 104 -30.36 10.64 -14.39
N TRP A 105 -29.09 11.00 -14.51
CA TRP A 105 -28.62 12.37 -14.72
C TRP A 105 -27.95 12.48 -16.09
N ILE A 106 -28.38 13.48 -16.87
CA ILE A 106 -27.73 13.95 -18.10
C ILE A 106 -27.36 15.41 -17.86
N GLY A 107 -26.06 15.71 -17.81
CA GLY A 107 -25.59 17.09 -17.69
C GLY A 107 -25.93 17.88 -18.95
N ALA A 108 -26.53 19.07 -18.77
CA ALA A 108 -26.85 19.99 -19.86
C ALA A 108 -25.63 20.80 -20.34
N GLU A 109 -24.52 20.80 -19.60
CA GLU A 109 -23.31 21.44 -20.08
C GLU A 109 -22.73 20.63 -21.25
N PRO A 110 -22.25 21.28 -22.34
CA PRO A 110 -21.37 20.61 -23.27
C PRO A 110 -20.24 20.08 -22.39
N ASN A 111 -20.20 18.75 -22.22
CA ASN A 111 -19.14 18.13 -21.45
C ASN A 111 -17.85 18.78 -21.96
N PRO A 112 -17.07 19.50 -21.12
CA PRO A 112 -15.69 19.66 -21.48
C PRO A 112 -15.24 18.24 -21.78
N VAL A 113 -14.60 18.06 -22.93
CA VAL A 113 -14.13 16.74 -23.38
C VAL A 113 -13.32 16.05 -22.25
N ASP A 114 -12.89 16.83 -21.26
CA ASP A 114 -12.23 16.46 -20.01
C ASP A 114 -13.11 15.90 -18.86
N ALA A 115 -14.45 16.05 -18.82
CA ALA A 115 -15.24 15.49 -17.70
C ALA A 115 -15.46 13.97 -17.79
N ARG A 116 -15.22 13.37 -18.97
CA ARG A 116 -15.05 11.90 -19.12
C ARG A 116 -13.63 11.46 -18.79
N CYS A 117 -12.68 12.37 -18.94
CA CYS A 117 -11.30 12.16 -18.56
C CYS A 117 -11.20 12.39 -17.05
N GLY A 118 -11.54 11.36 -16.29
CA GLY A 118 -10.96 11.16 -14.97
C GLY A 118 -9.49 11.58 -14.87
N ARG A 119 -8.98 11.79 -13.65
CA ARG A 119 -7.60 12.21 -13.35
C ARG A 119 -6.61 11.88 -14.49
N THR A 120 -6.28 12.88 -15.29
CA THR A 120 -5.32 12.79 -16.40
C THR A 120 -3.90 12.97 -15.87
N VAL A 121 -2.90 12.61 -16.68
CA VAL A 121 -1.48 12.85 -16.38
C VAL A 121 -1.23 14.34 -16.10
N ASP A 122 -1.82 15.24 -16.89
CA ASP A 122 -1.68 16.68 -16.69
C ASP A 122 -2.38 17.20 -15.42
N SER A 123 -3.35 16.47 -14.88
CA SER A 123 -4.08 16.85 -13.66
C SER A 123 -3.41 16.39 -12.37
N LEU A 124 -2.28 15.69 -12.46
CA LEU A 124 -1.55 15.22 -11.27
C LEU A 124 -1.12 16.41 -10.40
N PRO A 125 -1.23 16.33 -9.07
CA PRO A 125 -0.82 17.41 -8.17
C PRO A 125 0.70 17.59 -8.23
N ASP A 126 1.26 18.80 -8.06
CA ASP A 126 2.70 19.13 -8.18
C ASP A 126 3.67 18.08 -7.62
N PHE A 127 3.28 17.42 -6.53
CA PHE A 127 3.98 16.24 -6.02
C PHE A 127 3.03 15.04 -5.92
N ALA A 128 3.15 14.11 -6.87
CA ALA A 128 2.26 12.96 -6.97
C ALA A 128 2.74 11.74 -6.17
N CYS A 129 1.81 11.05 -5.50
CA CYS A 129 2.07 9.73 -4.91
C CYS A 129 1.71 8.62 -5.91
N MET A 130 2.72 7.88 -6.38
CA MET A 130 2.61 6.90 -7.47
C MET A 130 3.12 5.53 -7.02
N PRO A 131 2.46 4.88 -6.04
CA PRO A 131 2.87 3.58 -5.51
C PRO A 131 3.30 2.55 -6.52
N LEU A 132 4.35 1.83 -6.15
CA LEU A 132 4.70 0.57 -6.74
C LEU A 132 3.71 -0.48 -6.21
N PHE A 133 2.89 -1.05 -7.09
CA PHE A 133 2.13 -2.28 -6.80
C PHE A 133 1.15 -2.24 -5.62
N GLY A 134 0.01 -1.54 -5.74
CA GLY A 134 -1.03 -1.63 -4.71
C GLY A 134 -0.53 -1.20 -3.31
N PRO A 135 -1.30 -1.42 -2.23
CA PRO A 135 -1.34 -0.66 -0.97
C PRO A 135 -0.17 -0.92 -0.02
N GLY A 136 0.93 -1.42 -0.56
CA GLY A 136 2.07 -1.93 0.15
C GLY A 136 1.86 -3.34 0.70
N ARG A 137 2.87 -3.81 1.43
CA ARG A 137 3.04 -5.20 1.90
C ARG A 137 1.96 -5.73 2.85
N ASN A 138 0.96 -4.92 3.18
CA ASN A 138 -0.20 -5.30 3.99
C ASN A 138 -1.30 -6.04 3.19
N LEU A 139 -1.22 -6.02 1.86
CA LEU A 139 -2.07 -6.82 0.98
C LEU A 139 -1.19 -7.61 0.01
N PRO A 140 -1.73 -8.64 -0.66
CA PRO A 140 -0.98 -9.39 -1.65
C PRO A 140 -0.32 -8.43 -2.62
N TYR A 141 0.97 -8.63 -2.82
CA TYR A 141 1.85 -7.71 -3.55
C TYR A 141 1.52 -7.64 -5.05
N HIS A 142 0.35 -8.06 -5.52
CA HIS A 142 0.21 -8.69 -6.82
C HIS A 142 -0.79 -8.03 -7.79
N GLY A 143 -1.27 -6.82 -7.48
CA GLY A 143 -2.12 -6.08 -8.39
C GLY A 143 -3.53 -6.63 -8.53
N ASP A 144 -4.04 -7.28 -7.49
CA ASP A 144 -5.45 -7.61 -7.40
C ASP A 144 -6.32 -6.35 -7.21
N ARG A 145 -7.63 -6.49 -7.43
CA ARG A 145 -8.61 -5.40 -7.31
C ARG A 145 -8.61 -4.74 -5.94
N THR A 146 -8.55 -5.52 -4.86
CA THR A 146 -8.58 -5.02 -3.47
C THR A 146 -7.36 -4.15 -3.20
N SER A 147 -6.20 -4.62 -3.65
CA SER A 147 -4.93 -3.91 -3.55
C SER A 147 -4.98 -2.54 -4.24
N ILE A 148 -5.47 -2.48 -5.48
CA ILE A 148 -5.59 -1.23 -6.23
C ILE A 148 -6.60 -0.28 -5.56
N LEU A 149 -7.76 -0.78 -5.15
CA LEU A 149 -8.80 0.02 -4.50
C LEU A 149 -8.32 0.63 -3.19
N HIS A 150 -7.56 -0.13 -2.39
CA HIS A 150 -6.98 0.35 -1.15
C HIS A 150 -5.91 1.41 -1.42
N GLY A 151 -5.10 1.24 -2.46
CA GLY A 151 -4.15 2.27 -2.88
C GLY A 151 -4.80 3.60 -3.19
N MET A 152 -5.88 3.58 -3.98
CA MET A 152 -6.66 4.78 -4.26
C MET A 152 -7.33 5.35 -3.00
N ALA A 153 -7.81 4.50 -2.09
CA ALA A 153 -8.36 4.95 -0.81
C ALA A 153 -7.30 5.59 0.11
N ALA A 154 -6.03 5.20 -0.03
CA ALA A 154 -4.88 5.80 0.64
C ALA A 154 -4.39 7.11 -0.03
N GLY A 155 -5.05 7.56 -1.10
CA GLY A 155 -4.73 8.80 -1.80
C GLY A 155 -3.69 8.67 -2.90
N ALA A 156 -3.52 7.49 -3.50
CA ALA A 156 -2.64 7.33 -4.67
C ALA A 156 -3.11 8.20 -5.86
N ASP A 157 -2.18 8.93 -6.46
CA ASP A 157 -2.39 9.72 -7.67
C ASP A 157 -2.18 8.92 -8.95
N GLY A 158 -1.28 7.93 -8.89
CA GLY A 158 -1.08 6.94 -9.95
C GLY A 158 -0.88 5.53 -9.40
N ILE A 159 -1.16 4.51 -10.19
CA ILE A 159 -0.96 3.10 -9.82
C ILE A 159 -0.03 2.45 -10.82
N TYR A 160 1.13 2.00 -10.35
CA TYR A 160 2.11 1.27 -11.14
C TYR A 160 1.78 -0.22 -11.24
N MET A 161 1.83 -0.76 -12.45
CA MET A 161 1.78 -2.20 -12.73
C MET A 161 2.71 -2.58 -13.89
N ASN A 162 3.24 -3.81 -13.89
CA ASN A 162 3.82 -4.39 -15.10
C ASN A 162 2.72 -4.93 -16.01
N VAL A 163 2.95 -4.88 -17.32
CA VAL A 163 2.04 -5.41 -18.33
C VAL A 163 2.66 -6.62 -19.02
N GLY A 164 1.87 -7.68 -19.16
CA GLY A 164 2.19 -8.85 -19.96
C GLY A 164 1.07 -9.16 -20.95
N VAL A 165 1.41 -9.73 -22.11
CA VAL A 165 0.43 -10.15 -23.12
C VAL A 165 0.50 -11.67 -23.29
N THR A 166 -0.64 -12.34 -23.20
CA THR A 166 -0.77 -13.79 -23.34
C THR A 166 -0.66 -14.25 -24.79
N CYS A 167 -0.43 -15.56 -25.01
CA CYS A 167 -0.33 -16.12 -26.37
C CYS A 167 -1.62 -15.97 -27.20
N ASP A 168 -2.78 -15.89 -26.52
CA ASP A 168 -4.10 -15.62 -27.08
C ASP A 168 -4.46 -14.12 -27.11
N ARG A 169 -3.45 -13.24 -26.98
CA ARG A 169 -3.56 -11.77 -27.08
C ARG A 169 -4.54 -11.16 -26.09
N VAL A 170 -4.34 -11.44 -24.81
CA VAL A 170 -4.98 -10.73 -23.70
C VAL A 170 -3.91 -10.04 -22.87
N ALA A 171 -4.02 -8.72 -22.69
CA ALA A 171 -3.14 -8.00 -21.79
C ALA A 171 -3.59 -8.19 -20.33
N PHE A 172 -2.64 -8.52 -19.47
CA PHE A 172 -2.79 -8.59 -18.03
C PHE A 172 -1.87 -7.60 -17.35
N VAL A 173 -2.27 -7.17 -16.15
CA VAL A 173 -1.41 -6.41 -15.26
C VAL A 173 -1.04 -7.25 -14.05
N ALA A 174 0.22 -7.13 -13.62
CA ALA A 174 0.71 -7.78 -12.42
C ALA A 174 1.88 -7.00 -11.83
N ALA A 175 2.16 -7.23 -10.55
CA ALA A 175 3.28 -6.57 -9.90
C ALA A 175 4.65 -7.11 -10.29
N ASN A 176 4.75 -8.35 -10.76
CA ASN A 176 6.02 -8.93 -11.17
C ASN A 176 6.11 -9.01 -12.69
N GLN A 177 7.31 -8.78 -13.23
CA GLN A 177 7.56 -8.80 -14.67
C GLN A 177 7.44 -10.21 -15.26
N ALA A 178 7.69 -11.24 -14.46
CA ALA A 178 7.57 -12.64 -14.85
C ALA A 178 6.67 -13.41 -13.88
N LEU A 179 5.97 -14.41 -14.39
CA LEU A 179 5.27 -15.40 -13.56
C LEU A 179 6.25 -16.35 -12.85
N ASN A 180 7.55 -16.28 -13.17
CA ASN A 180 8.59 -17.17 -12.63
C ASN A 180 8.92 -16.95 -11.15
N GLU A 181 8.53 -15.81 -10.58
CA GLU A 181 8.66 -15.58 -9.14
C GLU A 181 7.59 -16.31 -8.31
N TYR A 182 6.68 -17.05 -8.95
CA TYR A 182 5.74 -17.95 -8.29
C TYR A 182 6.32 -19.38 -8.26
N PRO A 183 6.92 -19.81 -7.14
CA PRO A 183 7.71 -21.06 -7.03
C PRO A 183 6.85 -22.33 -6.94
N PHE A 184 5.72 -22.40 -7.64
CA PHE A 184 4.79 -23.53 -7.54
C PHE A 184 4.87 -24.57 -8.66
N GLU A 185 5.68 -24.33 -9.69
CA GLU A 185 6.04 -25.36 -10.67
C GLU A 185 7.50 -25.20 -11.12
N PRO A 186 8.20 -26.28 -11.48
CA PRO A 186 9.66 -26.30 -11.61
C PRO A 186 10.14 -25.38 -12.72
N ALA A 187 10.48 -24.12 -12.41
CA ALA A 187 11.27 -23.21 -13.24
C ALA A 187 10.93 -23.22 -14.75
N ILE A 188 9.68 -23.51 -15.11
CA ILE A 188 9.20 -23.34 -16.47
C ILE A 188 9.03 -21.84 -16.57
N GLY A 189 9.87 -21.23 -17.39
CA GLY A 189 9.85 -19.80 -17.64
C GLY A 189 8.53 -19.38 -18.28
N TYR A 190 7.46 -19.27 -17.48
CA TYR A 190 6.18 -18.71 -17.85
C TYR A 190 6.38 -17.22 -18.14
N GLN A 191 6.89 -16.97 -19.34
CA GLN A 191 6.70 -15.72 -20.02
C GLN A 191 5.23 -15.67 -20.42
N TRP A 192 4.59 -14.52 -20.22
CA TRP A 192 3.20 -14.26 -20.59
C TRP A 192 2.85 -14.81 -21.99
N ARG A 193 3.79 -14.67 -22.94
CA ARG A 193 3.73 -15.14 -24.34
C ARG A 193 3.53 -16.63 -24.54
N HIS A 194 3.73 -17.45 -23.51
CA HIS A 194 3.59 -18.90 -23.57
C HIS A 194 2.39 -19.41 -22.75
N THR A 195 1.61 -18.49 -22.18
CA THR A 195 0.47 -18.78 -21.32
C THR A 195 -0.80 -18.22 -21.95
N THR A 196 -1.92 -18.95 -21.88
CA THR A 196 -3.24 -18.44 -22.29
C THR A 196 -3.85 -17.56 -21.21
N ALA A 197 -4.82 -16.71 -21.56
CA ALA A 197 -5.57 -15.91 -20.60
C ALA A 197 -6.24 -16.77 -19.52
N ALA A 198 -6.78 -17.93 -19.90
CA ALA A 198 -7.39 -18.88 -18.97
C ALA A 198 -6.38 -19.44 -17.95
N GLN A 199 -5.16 -19.76 -18.40
CA GLN A 199 -4.09 -20.22 -17.52
C GLN A 199 -3.64 -19.10 -16.56
N VAL A 200 -3.46 -17.87 -17.06
CA VAL A 200 -3.12 -16.71 -16.22
C VAL A 200 -4.18 -16.48 -15.13
N ARG A 201 -5.48 -16.57 -15.48
CA ARG A 201 -6.57 -16.38 -14.51
C ARG A 201 -6.58 -17.41 -13.38
N ASN A 202 -6.05 -18.60 -13.63
CA ASN A 202 -5.96 -19.66 -12.63
C ASN A 202 -4.76 -19.48 -11.69
N ILE A 203 -3.87 -18.52 -11.95
CA ILE A 203 -2.75 -18.20 -11.06
C ILE A 203 -3.30 -17.54 -9.80
N ARG A 204 -3.10 -18.20 -8.67
CA ARG A 204 -3.46 -17.66 -7.35
C ARG A 204 -2.38 -16.74 -6.85
N LEU A 205 -2.65 -15.44 -6.91
CA LEU A 205 -1.78 -14.42 -6.36
C LEU A 205 -1.80 -14.48 -4.82
N GLY A 206 -0.65 -14.29 -4.16
CA GLY A 206 -0.61 -14.07 -2.71
C GLY A 206 -0.49 -15.30 -1.81
N TRP A 207 -0.43 -16.53 -2.35
CA TRP A 207 -0.39 -17.72 -1.48
C TRP A 207 0.88 -17.84 -0.60
N ARG A 208 2.01 -17.20 -0.96
CA ARG A 208 3.22 -17.22 -0.12
C ARG A 208 3.44 -15.99 0.75
N SER A 209 2.96 -14.82 0.35
CA SER A 209 3.26 -13.58 1.09
C SER A 209 2.55 -13.55 2.45
N LEU A 210 1.43 -14.27 2.57
CA LEU A 210 0.65 -14.40 3.79
C LEU A 210 0.31 -15.88 3.92
N GLN A 211 0.71 -16.58 4.99
CA GLN A 211 0.20 -17.94 5.29
C GLN A 211 -1.27 -17.83 5.75
N GLN A 212 -2.09 -17.17 4.94
CA GLN A 212 -3.53 -17.19 5.06
C GLN A 212 -3.98 -18.63 4.81
N PRO A 213 -5.06 -19.09 5.48
CA PRO A 213 -5.58 -20.42 5.26
C PRO A 213 -5.83 -20.63 3.77
N ALA A 214 -5.52 -21.83 3.26
CA ALA A 214 -5.65 -22.18 1.84
C ALA A 214 -7.07 -21.97 1.26
N SER A 215 -8.06 -21.75 2.12
CA SER A 215 -9.41 -21.34 1.79
C SER A 215 -9.55 -19.90 1.27
N THR A 216 -8.56 -19.02 1.51
CA THR A 216 -8.61 -17.65 1.00
C THR A 216 -8.26 -17.65 -0.48
N VAL A 217 -9.30 -17.68 -1.32
CA VAL A 217 -9.16 -17.59 -2.77
C VAL A 217 -8.90 -16.14 -3.13
N TRP A 218 -7.65 -15.80 -3.37
CA TRP A 218 -7.30 -14.53 -3.98
C TRP A 218 -7.62 -14.57 -5.48
N PRO A 219 -8.28 -13.54 -6.03
CA PRO A 219 -8.51 -13.46 -7.47
C PRO A 219 -7.16 -13.41 -8.20
N GLY A 220 -7.11 -14.01 -9.40
CA GLY A 220 -5.93 -13.97 -10.24
C GLY A 220 -5.60 -12.57 -10.78
N PRO A 221 -4.54 -12.44 -11.61
CA PRO A 221 -4.19 -11.19 -12.26
C PRO A 221 -5.37 -10.55 -12.96
N LEU A 222 -5.42 -9.21 -12.92
CA LEU A 222 -6.43 -8.43 -13.63
C LEU A 222 -6.07 -8.34 -15.11
N THR A 223 -7.06 -8.39 -15.98
CA THR A 223 -6.83 -7.93 -17.36
C THR A 223 -6.53 -6.44 -17.33
N LEU A 224 -5.83 -5.95 -18.35
CA LEU A 224 -5.65 -4.51 -18.55
C LEU A 224 -6.99 -3.78 -18.55
N GLU A 225 -8.01 -4.37 -19.15
CA GLU A 225 -9.36 -3.82 -19.20
C GLU A 225 -9.95 -3.62 -17.80
N GLU A 226 -9.86 -4.63 -16.93
CA GLU A 226 -10.32 -4.54 -15.55
C GLU A 226 -9.53 -3.52 -14.75
N PHE A 227 -8.21 -3.49 -14.93
CA PHE A 227 -7.34 -2.52 -14.28
C PHE A 227 -7.72 -1.09 -14.65
N LEU A 228 -7.84 -0.80 -15.94
CA LEU A 228 -8.26 0.50 -16.43
C LEU A 228 -9.66 0.86 -15.94
N ASN A 229 -10.62 -0.07 -15.91
CA ASN A 229 -11.95 0.20 -15.34
C ASN A 229 -11.89 0.57 -13.85
N ILE A 230 -10.94 0.01 -13.10
CA ILE A 230 -10.77 0.30 -11.66
C ILE A 230 -10.13 1.68 -11.47
N THR A 231 -9.12 2.03 -12.27
CA THR A 231 -8.35 3.28 -12.12
C THR A 231 -9.00 4.48 -12.82
N GLN A 232 -9.78 4.25 -13.88
CA GLN A 232 -10.44 5.30 -14.66
C GLN A 232 -11.26 6.22 -13.76
N GLY A 233 -11.04 7.53 -13.89
CA GLY A 233 -11.67 8.50 -12.98
C GLY A 233 -10.80 8.93 -11.81
N ARG A 234 -9.96 8.03 -11.31
CA ARG A 234 -9.51 8.04 -9.91
C ARG A 234 -8.00 8.14 -9.75
N ALA A 235 -7.24 7.49 -10.62
CA ALA A 235 -5.79 7.48 -10.60
C ALA A 235 -5.24 7.33 -12.02
N VAL A 236 -4.02 7.85 -12.26
CA VAL A 236 -3.27 7.60 -13.50
C VAL A 236 -2.77 6.15 -13.52
N ALA A 237 -2.97 5.44 -14.61
CA ALA A 237 -2.42 4.10 -14.80
C ALA A 237 -0.96 4.21 -15.26
N ILE A 238 -0.02 3.62 -14.52
CA ILE A 238 1.40 3.59 -14.90
C ILE A 238 1.74 2.16 -15.31
N LEU A 239 2.05 1.98 -16.59
CA LEU A 239 2.20 0.67 -17.22
C LEU A 239 3.67 0.43 -17.60
N ASN A 240 4.32 -0.52 -16.92
CA ASN A 240 5.67 -0.94 -17.28
C ASN A 240 5.63 -2.03 -18.37
N VAL A 241 6.20 -1.72 -19.54
CA VAL A 241 6.20 -2.55 -20.75
C VAL A 241 7.55 -3.19 -21.06
N THR A 242 8.45 -3.25 -20.08
CA THR A 242 9.83 -3.75 -20.25
C THR A 242 9.91 -5.11 -20.95
N VAL A 243 8.95 -6.01 -20.70
CA VAL A 243 8.93 -7.38 -21.24
C VAL A 243 8.19 -7.53 -22.58
N LEU A 244 7.55 -6.45 -23.05
CA LEU A 244 6.82 -6.47 -24.33
C LEU A 244 7.77 -6.38 -25.51
N ASN A 245 7.28 -6.76 -26.70
CA ASN A 245 7.95 -6.51 -27.97
C ASN A 245 7.12 -5.54 -28.81
N ALA A 246 7.63 -5.13 -29.97
CA ALA A 246 6.97 -4.15 -30.83
C ALA A 246 5.54 -4.55 -31.23
N ALA A 247 5.27 -5.84 -31.49
CA ALA A 247 3.92 -6.29 -31.87
C ALA A 247 2.93 -6.19 -30.69
N GLU A 248 3.40 -6.48 -29.48
CA GLU A 248 2.61 -6.34 -28.26
C GLU A 248 2.43 -4.88 -27.83
N ASP A 249 3.42 -4.02 -28.12
CA ASP A 249 3.28 -2.57 -27.92
C ASP A 249 2.14 -2.02 -28.78
N GLN A 250 2.09 -2.41 -30.06
CA GLN A 250 1.00 -2.01 -30.96
C GLN A 250 -0.35 -2.53 -30.46
N TYR A 251 -0.40 -3.78 -30.01
CA TYR A 251 -1.61 -4.33 -29.40
C TYR A 251 -2.03 -3.53 -28.16
N LEU A 252 -1.10 -3.16 -27.28
CA LEU A 252 -1.37 -2.35 -26.09
C LEU A 252 -1.90 -0.96 -26.49
N ILE A 253 -1.26 -0.27 -27.42
CA ILE A 253 -1.71 1.03 -27.96
C ILE A 253 -3.15 0.93 -28.48
N GLU A 254 -3.48 -0.12 -29.25
CA GLU A 254 -4.85 -0.35 -29.71
C GLU A 254 -5.83 -0.52 -28.56
N GLN A 255 -5.49 -1.28 -27.51
CA GLN A 255 -6.36 -1.44 -26.35
C GLN A 255 -6.59 -0.10 -25.64
N LEU A 256 -5.55 0.70 -25.45
CA LEU A 256 -5.65 2.01 -24.80
C LEU A 256 -6.52 2.98 -25.60
N ARG A 257 -6.36 3.02 -26.93
CA ARG A 257 -7.19 3.82 -27.86
C ARG A 257 -8.65 3.40 -27.88
N ARG A 258 -8.92 2.09 -27.90
CA ARG A 258 -10.29 1.55 -27.83
C ARG A 258 -11.03 2.00 -26.57
N ARG A 259 -10.31 2.30 -25.49
CA ARG A 259 -10.86 2.80 -24.22
C ARG A 259 -10.77 4.32 -24.04
N CYS A 260 -10.17 5.04 -24.99
CA CYS A 260 -9.96 6.50 -24.91
C CYS A 260 -9.25 6.93 -23.60
N CYS A 261 -8.21 6.19 -23.20
CA CYS A 261 -7.48 6.40 -21.94
C CYS A 261 -6.05 6.90 -22.14
N GLU A 262 -5.69 7.36 -23.34
CA GLU A 262 -4.33 7.76 -23.72
C GLU A 262 -3.77 8.84 -22.77
N ARG A 263 -4.62 9.78 -22.33
CA ARG A 263 -4.26 10.86 -21.39
C ARG A 263 -4.30 10.48 -19.91
N GLN A 264 -4.67 9.25 -19.59
CA GLN A 264 -4.78 8.72 -18.23
C GLN A 264 -3.69 7.68 -17.93
N VAL A 265 -2.79 7.45 -18.89
CA VAL A 265 -1.82 6.37 -18.85
C VAL A 265 -0.43 6.95 -19.06
N ILE A 266 0.53 6.51 -18.24
CA ILE A 266 1.96 6.70 -18.47
C ILE A 266 2.54 5.33 -18.80
N VAL A 267 3.16 5.19 -19.97
CA VAL A 267 3.87 3.96 -20.35
C VAL A 267 5.35 4.13 -20.07
N ILE A 268 5.92 3.19 -19.31
CA ILE A 268 7.33 3.22 -18.94
C ILE A 268 8.06 1.93 -19.33
N GLY A 269 9.39 1.98 -19.40
CA GLY A 269 10.20 0.77 -19.49
C GLY A 269 11.66 0.97 -19.11
N THR A 270 12.38 -0.15 -18.93
CA THR A 270 13.80 -0.13 -18.58
C THR A 270 14.67 0.25 -19.79
N ALA A 271 15.41 1.35 -19.64
CA ALA A 271 16.39 1.80 -20.62
C ALA A 271 17.63 0.87 -20.65
N PRO A 272 18.40 0.83 -21.77
CA PRO A 272 18.19 1.58 -23.01
C PRO A 272 17.27 0.88 -24.03
N ALA A 273 17.08 -0.44 -23.91
CA ALA A 273 16.43 -1.25 -24.95
C ALA A 273 14.96 -0.87 -25.24
N VAL A 274 14.26 -0.27 -24.28
CA VAL A 274 12.86 0.13 -24.46
C VAL A 274 12.73 1.54 -25.06
N LEU A 275 13.74 2.40 -24.94
CA LEU A 275 13.63 3.82 -25.35
C LEU A 275 13.19 4.01 -26.81
N PRO A 276 13.76 3.29 -27.80
CA PRO A 276 13.32 3.44 -29.19
C PRO A 276 11.86 3.02 -29.43
N ARG A 277 11.32 2.13 -28.58
CA ARG A 277 9.94 1.64 -28.71
C ARG A 277 8.92 2.61 -28.11
N LEU A 278 9.33 3.51 -27.22
CA LEU A 278 8.43 4.49 -26.59
C LEU A 278 7.91 5.53 -27.59
N ALA A 279 8.60 5.74 -28.71
CA ALA A 279 8.15 6.64 -29.78
C ALA A 279 6.75 6.28 -30.31
N ALA A 280 6.42 5.00 -30.45
CA ALA A 280 5.11 4.56 -30.92
C ALA A 280 3.97 4.95 -29.96
N TYR A 281 4.23 4.99 -28.65
CA TYR A 281 3.25 5.42 -27.66
C TYR A 281 3.07 6.95 -27.68
N GLN A 282 4.15 7.71 -27.89
CA GLN A 282 4.10 9.17 -28.04
C GLN A 282 3.33 9.59 -29.29
N GLU A 283 3.57 8.92 -30.43
CA GLU A 283 2.78 9.11 -31.66
C GLU A 283 1.29 8.78 -31.44
N ALA A 284 0.98 7.93 -30.47
CA ALA A 284 -0.38 7.63 -30.06
C ALA A 284 -0.97 8.62 -29.04
N GLY A 285 -0.23 9.65 -28.64
CA GLY A 285 -0.67 10.64 -27.66
C GLY A 285 -0.67 10.14 -26.21
N ILE A 286 0.13 9.10 -25.92
CA ILE A 286 0.28 8.52 -24.59
C ILE A 286 1.58 9.05 -23.97
N ASP A 287 1.52 9.53 -22.72
CA ASP A 287 2.72 9.98 -21.99
C ASP A 287 3.69 8.80 -21.77
N THR A 288 4.98 9.06 -21.92
CA THR A 288 6.02 8.04 -21.75
C THR A 288 7.10 8.43 -20.74
N GLY A 289 7.71 7.41 -20.14
CA GLY A 289 8.85 7.56 -19.25
C GLY A 289 9.82 6.40 -19.29
N ALA A 290 10.94 6.55 -18.59
CA ALA A 290 11.96 5.51 -18.49
C ALA A 290 12.28 5.18 -17.03
N LEU A 291 12.52 3.89 -16.75
CA LEU A 291 13.23 3.47 -15.54
C LEU A 291 14.72 3.70 -15.80
N ALA A 292 15.31 4.68 -15.10
CA ALA A 292 16.62 5.24 -15.35
C ALA A 292 17.53 5.20 -14.10
N GLY A 293 18.81 5.57 -14.26
CA GLY A 293 19.81 5.55 -13.19
C GLY A 293 20.54 4.21 -13.02
N GLY A 294 21.78 4.25 -12.50
CA GLY A 294 22.65 3.06 -12.43
C GLY A 294 23.04 2.55 -13.82
N THR A 295 22.57 1.35 -14.19
CA THR A 295 22.71 0.81 -15.55
C THR A 295 21.61 1.28 -16.52
N GLY A 296 20.64 2.06 -16.05
CA GLY A 296 19.61 2.70 -16.89
C GLY A 296 20.16 3.91 -17.63
N GLY A 297 19.50 4.32 -18.71
CA GLY A 297 19.90 5.45 -19.56
C GLY A 297 20.06 6.77 -18.78
N THR A 298 20.90 7.64 -19.30
CA THR A 298 21.18 9.00 -18.84
C THR A 298 20.00 9.96 -19.06
N ALA A 299 20.00 11.11 -18.39
CA ALA A 299 18.96 12.13 -18.60
C ALA A 299 18.85 12.56 -20.07
N ALA A 300 19.99 12.73 -20.75
CA ALA A 300 20.03 13.09 -22.17
C ALA A 300 19.45 12.01 -23.09
N GLU A 301 19.68 10.72 -22.79
CA GLU A 301 19.10 9.61 -23.55
C GLU A 301 17.58 9.53 -23.35
N VAL A 302 17.10 9.70 -22.11
CA VAL A 302 15.66 9.69 -21.80
C VAL A 302 14.95 10.88 -22.46
N GLN A 303 15.53 12.08 -22.35
CA GLN A 303 15.00 13.28 -23.00
C GLN A 303 15.07 13.18 -24.53
N GLY A 304 16.17 12.66 -25.09
CA GLY A 304 16.36 12.46 -26.52
C GLY A 304 15.38 11.45 -27.12
N ALA A 305 14.89 10.50 -26.32
CA ALA A 305 13.80 9.59 -26.69
C ALA A 305 12.40 10.24 -26.59
N GLY A 306 12.31 11.55 -26.31
CA GLY A 306 11.05 12.29 -26.17
C GLY A 306 10.25 11.96 -24.90
N CYS A 307 10.82 11.19 -23.96
CA CYS A 307 10.13 10.84 -22.73
C CYS A 307 9.89 12.11 -21.89
N ARG A 308 8.70 12.23 -21.31
CA ARG A 308 8.37 13.31 -20.36
C ARG A 308 8.81 12.95 -18.94
N TRP A 309 8.79 11.66 -18.60
CA TRP A 309 8.97 11.18 -17.23
C TRP A 309 10.24 10.35 -17.05
N ALA A 310 10.79 10.35 -15.83
CA ALA A 310 11.91 9.49 -15.46
C ALA A 310 11.74 8.91 -14.05
N TRP A 311 11.87 7.59 -13.91
CA TRP A 311 11.84 6.89 -12.63
C TRP A 311 13.25 6.52 -12.21
N LEU A 312 13.73 7.08 -11.10
CA LEU A 312 15.06 6.82 -10.55
C LEU A 312 14.96 6.01 -9.25
N PRO A 313 15.82 4.99 -9.05
CA PRO A 313 15.83 4.26 -7.79
C PRO A 313 16.18 5.23 -6.66
N VAL A 314 15.59 5.05 -5.47
CA VAL A 314 15.89 5.91 -4.30
C VAL A 314 17.38 5.95 -3.92
N GLN A 315 18.16 4.96 -4.38
CA GLN A 315 19.62 4.86 -4.19
C GLN A 315 20.43 5.76 -5.13
N ALA A 316 19.84 6.33 -6.20
CA ALA A 316 20.53 7.32 -7.03
C ALA A 316 20.94 8.51 -6.17
N ASP A 317 22.17 9.01 -6.33
CA ASP A 317 22.69 10.17 -5.58
C ASP A 317 21.98 11.48 -5.94
N ASP A 318 22.15 12.52 -5.11
CA ASP A 318 21.45 13.81 -5.27
C ASP A 318 21.85 14.50 -6.59
N ASP A 319 23.09 14.34 -7.06
CA ASP A 319 23.59 14.92 -8.32
C ASP A 319 22.93 14.28 -9.54
N THR A 320 22.80 12.95 -9.54
CA THR A 320 22.09 12.18 -10.57
C THR A 320 20.64 12.62 -10.62
N VAL A 321 19.93 12.64 -9.49
CA VAL A 321 18.52 13.06 -9.45
C VAL A 321 18.36 14.50 -9.94
N SER A 322 19.22 15.41 -9.48
CA SER A 322 19.20 16.82 -9.90
C SER A 322 19.46 16.98 -11.40
N THR A 323 20.28 16.11 -12.00
CA THR A 323 20.55 16.11 -13.45
C THR A 323 19.28 15.80 -14.26
N PHE A 324 18.47 14.84 -13.83
CA PHE A 324 17.19 14.52 -14.50
C PHE A 324 16.16 15.63 -14.33
N VAL A 325 16.05 16.20 -13.12
CA VAL A 325 15.16 17.34 -12.86
C VAL A 325 15.59 18.56 -13.68
N ALA A 326 16.90 18.87 -13.74
CA ALA A 326 17.43 19.99 -14.52
C ALA A 326 17.27 19.80 -16.04
N ALA A 327 17.18 18.55 -16.52
CA ALA A 327 16.85 18.25 -17.91
C ALA A 327 15.36 18.49 -18.25
N GLY A 328 14.54 18.88 -17.27
CA GLY A 328 13.10 19.13 -17.44
C GLY A 328 12.24 17.86 -17.45
N LEU A 329 12.79 16.73 -16.99
CA LEU A 329 12.04 15.48 -16.87
C LEU A 329 11.21 15.45 -15.58
N GLU A 330 9.97 15.00 -15.71
CA GLU A 330 9.06 14.74 -14.59
C GLU A 330 9.59 13.54 -13.79
N THR A 331 10.45 13.83 -12.82
CA THR A 331 11.28 12.82 -12.15
C THR A 331 10.54 12.23 -10.95
N VAL A 332 10.53 10.90 -10.82
CA VAL A 332 9.92 10.15 -9.72
C VAL A 332 10.98 9.27 -9.05
N LEU A 333 11.12 9.34 -7.74
CA LEU A 333 11.95 8.38 -7.00
C LEU A 333 11.12 7.14 -6.63
N TRP A 334 11.67 5.93 -6.83
CA TRP A 334 10.94 4.67 -6.60
C TRP A 334 11.71 3.65 -5.75
N ASN A 335 10.96 2.65 -5.27
CA ASN A 335 11.44 1.55 -4.43
C ASN A 335 11.82 1.99 -3.02
N SER A 336 10.89 2.65 -2.32
CA SER A 336 11.08 2.82 -0.89
C SER A 336 9.81 2.88 -0.08
N ALA A 337 9.92 2.33 1.11
CA ALA A 337 8.98 2.55 2.19
C ALA A 337 9.46 3.56 3.26
N ARG A 338 10.52 4.33 3.01
CA ARG A 338 11.06 5.32 3.97
C ARG A 338 10.61 6.76 3.70
N ARG A 339 10.14 7.48 4.73
CA ARG A 339 9.65 8.87 4.62
C ARG A 339 10.73 9.89 4.26
N PHE A 340 12.00 9.71 4.66
CA PHE A 340 13.03 10.66 4.22
C PHE A 340 13.29 10.59 2.72
N HIS A 341 13.08 9.44 2.05
CA HIS A 341 13.21 9.39 0.60
C HIS A 341 12.11 10.21 -0.08
N LEU A 342 10.89 10.20 0.48
CA LEU A 342 9.81 11.09 0.07
C LEU A 342 10.19 12.57 0.27
N GLU A 343 10.73 12.92 1.44
CA GLU A 343 11.19 14.29 1.75
C GLU A 343 12.37 14.72 0.88
N ARG A 344 13.29 13.80 0.60
CA ARG A 344 14.41 13.98 -0.34
C ARG A 344 13.89 14.25 -1.75
N ALA A 345 12.94 13.46 -2.24
CA ALA A 345 12.33 13.68 -3.55
C ALA A 345 11.72 15.08 -3.65
N ARG A 346 11.00 15.54 -2.61
CA ARG A 346 10.48 16.92 -2.54
C ARG A 346 11.57 17.97 -2.57
N ARG A 347 12.62 17.80 -1.75
CA ARG A 347 13.75 18.74 -1.68
C ARG A 347 14.47 18.86 -3.01
N LEU A 348 14.63 17.76 -3.74
CA LEU A 348 15.31 17.71 -5.04
C LEU A 348 14.43 18.15 -6.21
N GLY A 349 13.17 18.54 -5.96
CA GLY A 349 12.25 19.00 -7.01
C GLY A 349 11.68 17.88 -7.88
N CYS A 350 11.67 16.63 -7.39
CA CYS A 350 11.01 15.53 -8.08
C CYS A 350 9.49 15.78 -8.19
N ARG A 351 8.90 15.35 -9.31
CA ARG A 351 7.47 15.44 -9.61
C ARG A 351 6.62 14.46 -8.80
N GLY A 352 7.22 13.40 -8.30
CA GLY A 352 6.52 12.42 -7.48
C GLY A 352 7.42 11.44 -6.74
N PHE A 353 6.76 10.53 -6.04
CA PHE A 353 7.38 9.43 -5.32
C PHE A 353 6.59 8.15 -5.53
N SER A 354 7.28 7.01 -5.60
CA SER A 354 6.66 5.70 -5.75
C SER A 354 6.92 4.85 -4.49
N PRO A 355 6.02 4.91 -3.49
CA PRO A 355 6.10 4.14 -2.26
C PRO A 355 5.97 2.63 -2.46
N ASP A 356 6.59 1.87 -1.55
CA ASP A 356 6.14 0.51 -1.22
C ASP A 356 5.18 0.48 -0.02
N ASP A 357 5.01 1.59 0.71
CA ASP A 357 4.00 1.74 1.78
C ASP A 357 3.21 3.03 1.56
N MET A 358 2.08 2.91 0.86
CA MET A 358 1.24 4.04 0.52
C MET A 358 0.61 4.73 1.71
N ARG A 359 0.10 3.96 2.69
CA ARG A 359 -0.58 4.57 3.83
C ARG A 359 0.39 5.47 4.59
N TYR A 360 1.64 5.07 4.66
CA TYR A 360 2.70 5.81 5.33
C TYR A 360 3.16 7.04 4.54
N GLN A 361 3.21 6.94 3.22
CA GLN A 361 3.87 7.93 2.40
C GLN A 361 2.94 8.83 1.60
N CYS A 362 1.81 8.31 1.12
CA CYS A 362 0.82 9.09 0.38
C CYS A 362 -0.07 9.93 1.30
N ASN A 363 -0.31 9.49 2.54
CA ASN A 363 -1.13 10.29 3.45
C ASN A 363 -0.34 11.53 3.94
N PRO A 364 -0.82 12.77 3.65
CA PRO A 364 -0.25 13.97 4.23
C PRO A 364 -0.57 14.07 5.72
N SER A 365 -1.72 13.52 6.15
CA SER A 365 -2.00 13.33 7.56
C SER A 365 -1.02 12.27 8.05
N PRO A 366 -0.18 12.58 9.04
CA PRO A 366 0.66 11.56 9.63
C PRO A 366 -0.29 10.49 10.18
N CYS A 367 -0.40 9.35 9.52
CA CYS A 367 -0.69 8.09 10.20
C CYS A 367 0.48 7.70 11.12
N ARG A 368 1.20 8.70 11.68
CA ARG A 368 1.98 8.56 12.89
C ARG A 368 0.91 8.39 13.93
N LEU A 369 0.70 7.15 14.34
CA LEU A 369 -0.31 6.85 15.32
C LEU A 369 -0.04 7.77 16.52
N GLU A 370 -1.04 8.54 16.94
CA GLU A 370 -1.03 9.28 18.21
C GLU A 370 -0.93 8.32 19.40
N LYS A 371 -1.03 7.02 19.14
CA LYS A 371 -0.98 5.94 20.12
C LYS A 371 0.07 4.91 19.73
N ASP A 372 0.65 4.31 20.75
CA ASP A 372 1.52 3.16 20.62
C ASP A 372 0.82 2.04 19.78
N PRO A 373 1.30 1.68 18.59
CA PRO A 373 0.74 0.58 17.79
C PRO A 373 0.82 -0.78 18.48
N TRP A 374 1.78 -0.95 19.38
CA TRP A 374 2.09 -2.17 20.10
C TRP A 374 1.04 -2.49 21.15
N CYS A 375 0.33 -1.49 21.69
CA CYS A 375 -0.82 -1.71 22.57
C CYS A 375 -2.12 -2.11 21.84
N TYR A 376 -2.11 -2.16 20.50
CA TYR A 376 -3.28 -2.51 19.67
C TYR A 376 -3.01 -3.62 18.63
N ASP A 377 -1.89 -4.33 18.75
CA ASP A 377 -1.56 -5.51 17.94
C ASP A 377 -1.66 -5.30 16.41
N THR A 378 -1.42 -4.05 15.98
CA THR A 378 -1.50 -3.66 14.56
C THR A 378 -0.12 -3.15 14.14
N PRO A 379 0.54 -3.77 13.14
CA PRO A 379 1.80 -3.25 12.61
C PRO A 379 1.60 -1.79 12.21
N PRO A 380 2.35 -0.86 12.81
CA PRO A 380 2.21 0.53 12.47
C PRO A 380 2.68 0.75 11.04
N THR A 381 1.99 1.68 10.40
CA THR A 381 2.32 2.16 9.07
C THR A 381 3.79 2.63 9.03
N GLY A 382 4.60 2.08 8.13
CA GLY A 382 6.05 2.31 8.03
C GLY A 382 6.97 1.41 8.87
N GLN A 383 6.47 0.52 9.74
CA GLN A 383 7.32 -0.47 10.44
C GLN A 383 7.75 -1.56 9.46
N ILE A 384 9.02 -1.52 9.09
CA ILE A 384 9.61 -2.37 8.06
C ILE A 384 11.03 -2.72 8.51
N SER A 385 11.24 -3.99 8.82
CA SER A 385 12.56 -4.61 8.81
C SER A 385 13.14 -4.61 7.39
N ASP A 386 14.46 -4.62 7.23
CA ASP A 386 15.04 -4.60 5.88
C ASP A 386 14.74 -5.88 5.07
N GLU A 387 14.45 -7.01 5.74
CA GLU A 387 13.92 -8.22 5.09
C GLU A 387 12.49 -8.00 4.55
N GLU A 388 11.66 -7.27 5.31
CA GLU A 388 10.37 -6.71 4.87
C GLU A 388 10.53 -5.51 3.92
N ALA A 389 11.73 -4.99 3.62
CA ALA A 389 11.94 -4.01 2.54
C ALA A 389 12.43 -4.68 1.24
N ASN A 390 13.09 -5.84 1.36
CA ASN A 390 13.72 -6.55 0.23
C ASN A 390 12.95 -7.80 -0.24
N GLY A 391 11.73 -8.02 0.27
CA GLY A 391 10.86 -9.10 -0.24
C GLY A 391 11.30 -10.51 0.21
N ARG A 392 12.16 -10.62 1.22
CA ARG A 392 12.76 -11.90 1.64
C ARG A 392 11.96 -12.65 2.71
N PHE A 393 10.65 -12.43 2.80
CA PHE A 393 9.81 -13.14 3.77
C PHE A 393 8.97 -14.24 3.12
N ALA A 394 9.29 -15.48 3.50
CA ALA A 394 8.38 -16.61 3.44
C ALA A 394 7.84 -16.83 4.85
N GLY A 395 6.58 -16.46 5.09
CA GLY A 395 5.88 -16.81 6.32
C GLY A 395 5.44 -15.63 7.16
N TRP A 396 4.33 -14.99 6.81
CA TRP A 396 3.45 -14.44 7.82
C TRP A 396 2.54 -15.59 8.27
N GLN A 397 2.91 -16.33 9.32
CA GLN A 397 1.90 -17.11 10.02
C GLN A 397 0.92 -16.12 10.62
N GLY A 398 -0.32 -16.14 10.14
CA GLY A 398 -1.47 -15.65 10.90
C GLY A 398 -1.69 -16.52 12.14
N GLY A 399 -0.63 -16.78 12.91
CA GLY A 399 -0.75 -17.26 14.27
C GLY A 399 -1.45 -16.13 15.00
N ARG A 400 -2.63 -16.44 15.54
CA ARG A 400 -3.21 -15.64 16.61
C ARG A 400 -2.08 -15.30 17.59
N TYR A 401 -1.80 -14.01 17.77
CA TYR A 401 -1.13 -13.56 18.98
C TYR A 401 -1.96 -14.13 20.12
N ASP A 402 -1.34 -15.00 20.92
CA ASP A 402 -1.88 -15.73 22.09
C ASP A 402 -3.41 -15.69 22.29
N ASP A 403 -4.06 -16.87 22.31
CA ASP A 403 -5.33 -17.08 23.02
C ASP A 403 -5.11 -16.88 24.55
N SER A 404 -4.52 -15.76 24.99
CA SER A 404 -4.63 -15.36 26.38
C SER A 404 -6.08 -14.94 26.58
N ASP A 405 -6.81 -15.74 27.36
CA ASP A 405 -8.26 -15.64 27.59
C ASP A 405 -8.75 -14.29 28.18
N ASP A 406 -7.89 -13.27 28.34
CA ASP A 406 -8.29 -11.95 28.83
C ASP A 406 -7.40 -10.79 28.33
N PRO A 407 -7.80 -10.05 27.26
CA PRO A 407 -7.11 -8.85 26.78
C PRO A 407 -7.11 -7.68 27.79
N ALA A 408 -7.82 -7.80 28.93
CA ALA A 408 -7.79 -6.79 29.99
C ALA A 408 -6.60 -6.93 30.95
N THR A 409 -5.88 -8.07 30.97
CA THR A 409 -4.83 -8.33 31.97
C THR A 409 -3.39 -8.33 31.45
N ASP A 410 -3.16 -8.58 30.17
CA ASP A 410 -1.84 -8.44 29.55
C ASP A 410 -1.93 -7.58 28.29
N PRO A 411 -1.37 -6.36 28.27
CA PRO A 411 -1.41 -5.53 27.08
C PRO A 411 -0.59 -6.21 25.97
N PRO A 412 -1.02 -6.07 24.70
CA PRO A 412 -0.45 -6.82 23.59
C PRO A 412 1.04 -6.50 23.40
N GLU A 413 1.75 -7.48 22.84
CA GLU A 413 3.20 -7.51 22.79
C GLU A 413 3.69 -7.47 21.35
N LEU A 414 4.74 -6.68 21.06
CA LEU A 414 5.47 -6.87 19.82
C LEU A 414 6.37 -8.10 19.96
N LYS A 415 5.86 -9.26 19.53
CA LYS A 415 6.71 -10.39 19.12
C LYS A 415 7.27 -10.05 17.73
N GLY A 416 8.58 -10.15 17.55
CA GLY A 416 9.19 -9.87 16.24
C GLY A 416 8.58 -10.72 15.12
N PRO A 417 8.64 -10.28 13.84
CA PRO A 417 8.03 -11.03 12.72
C PRO A 417 8.55 -12.47 12.65
N CYS A 418 7.70 -13.40 12.19
CA CYS A 418 7.94 -14.84 12.03
C CYS A 418 9.29 -15.15 11.32
N GLY A 419 10.38 -15.33 12.06
CA GLY A 419 11.73 -15.41 11.49
C GLY A 419 12.78 -14.63 12.29
N TRP A 420 12.33 -13.75 13.18
CA TRP A 420 13.06 -13.33 14.39
C TRP A 420 13.44 -14.49 15.34
N GLU A 421 12.85 -15.67 15.10
CA GLU A 421 13.11 -16.92 15.81
C GLU A 421 13.63 -18.04 14.89
N PHE A 422 13.53 -17.89 13.56
CA PHE A 422 13.81 -18.97 12.61
C PHE A 422 14.48 -18.48 11.33
N SER A 423 15.80 -18.58 11.24
CA SER A 423 16.43 -18.96 9.97
C SER A 423 16.75 -20.46 10.05
N LYS A 424 15.94 -21.27 9.37
CA LYS A 424 16.17 -22.73 9.28
C LYS A 424 17.23 -23.08 8.22
N ALA A 425 17.70 -22.12 7.42
CA ALA A 425 18.71 -22.36 6.39
C ALA A 425 20.07 -22.68 7.04
N PRO A 426 20.61 -23.90 6.86
CA PRO A 426 21.88 -24.33 7.45
C PRO A 426 23.08 -23.46 7.04
N GLU A 427 23.06 -22.95 5.82
CA GLU A 427 24.19 -22.24 5.21
C GLU A 427 24.36 -20.75 5.62
N ASN A 428 23.37 -20.08 6.22
CA ASN A 428 23.45 -18.64 6.60
C ASN A 428 23.53 -18.39 8.12
N ARG A 429 23.95 -19.39 8.89
CA ARG A 429 23.92 -19.39 10.37
C ARG A 429 24.95 -18.51 11.07
N ALA A 430 25.82 -17.80 10.37
CA ALA A 430 27.00 -17.20 11.00
C ALA A 430 26.75 -15.90 11.78
N LYS A 431 25.80 -15.02 11.42
CA LYS A 431 25.60 -13.70 12.08
C LYS A 431 24.22 -13.07 11.85
N ILE A 432 23.12 -13.73 12.21
CA ILE A 432 21.79 -13.12 12.12
C ILE A 432 21.66 -11.95 13.11
N ARG A 433 21.92 -10.74 12.63
CA ARG A 433 21.62 -9.46 13.28
C ARG A 433 20.26 -9.00 12.75
N GLN A 434 19.35 -8.66 13.65
CA GLN A 434 18.01 -8.22 13.26
C GLN A 434 17.75 -6.83 13.80
N ALA A 435 17.46 -5.91 12.89
CA ALA A 435 16.98 -4.57 13.20
C ALA A 435 15.61 -4.37 12.56
N ILE A 436 14.68 -3.78 13.31
CA ILE A 436 13.39 -3.30 12.78
C ILE A 436 13.40 -1.78 12.89
N THR A 437 13.26 -1.11 11.76
CA THR A 437 13.13 0.35 11.75
C THR A 437 11.75 0.75 12.26
N LEU A 438 11.72 1.71 13.19
CA LEU A 438 10.50 2.27 13.74
C LEU A 438 9.93 3.36 12.82
N GLY A 439 9.53 3.01 11.60
CA GLY A 439 9.15 4.00 10.59
C GLY A 439 8.03 4.93 11.03
N TRP A 440 7.07 4.47 11.82
CA TRP A 440 6.00 5.32 12.36
C TRP A 440 6.51 6.47 13.25
N ALA A 441 7.63 6.25 13.94
CA ALA A 441 8.31 7.21 14.81
C ALA A 441 9.42 7.99 14.09
N CYS A 442 9.82 7.56 12.90
CA CYS A 442 10.98 8.07 12.18
C CYS A 442 10.58 8.86 10.92
N PRO A 443 11.31 9.93 10.56
CA PRO A 443 12.26 10.62 11.43
C PRO A 443 11.53 11.18 12.65
N ILE A 444 12.20 11.20 13.81
CA ILE A 444 11.65 11.79 15.04
C ILE A 444 11.13 13.20 14.71
N PRO A 445 9.84 13.49 14.95
CA PRO A 445 9.20 14.73 14.54
C PRO A 445 9.87 15.97 15.12
N GLY A 446 9.80 17.08 14.37
CA GLY A 446 10.37 18.36 14.75
C GLY A 446 11.88 18.33 14.56
N LEU A 447 12.32 18.57 13.32
CA LEU A 447 13.72 18.42 12.90
C LEU A 447 14.72 19.11 13.84
N ASP A 448 14.36 20.09 14.67
CA ASP A 448 15.24 20.63 15.70
C ASP A 448 15.46 19.71 16.92
N VAL A 449 14.87 18.52 17.00
CA VAL A 449 15.15 17.55 18.07
C VAL A 449 16.61 17.10 18.09
N TRP A 450 17.35 17.15 16.97
CA TRP A 450 18.81 16.93 17.05
C TRP A 450 19.54 18.11 17.73
N ARG A 451 18.94 19.31 17.77
CA ARG A 451 19.46 20.49 18.50
C ARG A 451 19.06 20.53 19.97
N ARG A 452 17.92 19.94 20.34
CA ARG A 452 17.41 19.96 21.73
C ARG A 452 17.66 18.64 22.46
N GLY A 453 17.70 17.56 21.70
CA GLY A 453 17.70 16.20 22.20
C GLY A 453 16.30 15.60 22.38
N TYR A 454 16.28 14.31 22.66
CA TYR A 454 15.06 13.52 22.88
C TYR A 454 15.32 12.39 23.89
N GLU A 455 14.24 11.93 24.50
CA GLU A 455 14.21 10.77 25.39
C GLU A 455 13.35 9.67 24.78
N ILE A 456 13.83 8.44 24.86
CA ILE A 456 13.10 7.24 24.45
C ILE A 456 12.93 6.38 25.69
N VAL A 457 11.72 5.92 25.94
CA VAL A 457 11.41 4.96 26.99
C VAL A 457 10.71 3.79 26.35
N TRP A 458 11.10 2.57 26.68
CA TRP A 458 10.46 1.34 26.17
C TRP A 458 10.53 0.23 27.21
N ARG A 459 9.75 -0.82 27.01
CA ARG A 459 9.83 -2.05 27.80
C ARG A 459 10.25 -3.23 26.95
N VAL A 460 11.03 -4.13 27.54
CA VAL A 460 11.46 -5.41 26.94
C VAL A 460 11.11 -6.55 27.87
N ARG A 461 10.47 -7.60 27.37
CA ARG A 461 10.32 -8.89 28.06
C ARG A 461 11.29 -9.88 27.47
N PHE A 462 11.95 -10.65 28.32
CA PHE A 462 12.76 -11.79 27.90
C PHE A 462 11.95 -13.05 28.14
N ASN A 463 11.66 -13.84 27.13
CA ASN A 463 10.90 -15.08 27.26
C ASN A 463 11.80 -16.29 27.54
N SER A 464 13.12 -16.15 27.36
CA SER A 464 14.11 -17.18 27.68
C SER A 464 15.37 -16.59 28.34
N THR A 465 16.04 -17.38 29.20
CA THR A 465 17.29 -17.01 29.91
C THR A 465 18.57 -17.31 29.12
N ALA A 466 18.47 -17.88 27.92
CA ALA A 466 19.45 -18.87 27.48
C ALA A 466 20.46 -18.44 26.40
N ALA A 467 20.81 -17.15 26.25
CA ALA A 467 22.00 -16.78 25.48
C ALA A 467 23.09 -16.16 26.34
N ARG A 468 24.20 -16.89 26.51
CA ARG A 468 25.44 -16.37 27.12
C ARG A 468 26.15 -15.33 26.27
N THR A 469 25.72 -15.08 25.04
CA THR A 469 26.34 -14.14 24.10
C THR A 469 25.28 -13.50 23.21
N GLY A 470 24.87 -12.27 23.52
CA GLY A 470 23.87 -11.53 22.74
C GLY A 470 23.44 -10.26 23.45
N GLY A 471 22.62 -9.46 22.79
CA GLY A 471 22.02 -8.28 23.40
C GLY A 471 20.79 -7.77 22.67
N THR A 472 19.98 -6.99 23.37
CA THR A 472 18.74 -6.42 22.85
C THR A 472 18.67 -4.94 23.20
N GLY A 473 18.17 -4.10 22.31
CA GLY A 473 18.03 -2.67 22.60
C GLY A 473 17.70 -1.85 21.38
N LEU A 474 18.36 -0.71 21.24
CA LEU A 474 18.11 0.27 20.17
C LEU A 474 19.37 0.57 19.37
N ILE A 475 19.19 0.82 18.08
CA ILE A 475 20.14 1.57 17.25
C ILE A 475 19.56 2.96 16.98
N PHE A 476 20.42 3.97 17.08
CA PHE A 476 20.07 5.37 16.86
C PHE A 476 21.29 6.17 16.42
N GLY A 477 21.07 7.31 15.79
CA GLY A 477 22.02 8.41 15.90
C GLY A 477 22.59 8.98 14.61
N ALA A 478 22.84 8.32 13.48
CA ALA A 478 23.26 9.13 12.32
C ALA A 478 22.04 9.83 11.70
N LEU A 479 22.17 11.11 11.35
CA LEU A 479 21.12 11.86 10.63
C LEU A 479 20.72 11.15 9.33
N ASP A 480 21.67 10.39 8.80
CA ASP A 480 21.60 9.54 7.64
C ASP A 480 21.76 8.04 7.96
N ASP A 481 21.56 7.59 9.22
CA ASP A 481 21.51 6.16 9.57
C ASP A 481 20.19 5.56 9.02
N ARG A 482 20.17 5.43 7.70
CA ARG A 482 19.00 5.16 6.87
C ARG A 482 18.72 3.65 6.79
N CYS A 483 19.70 2.83 7.18
CA CYS A 483 19.71 1.37 7.12
C CYS A 483 20.96 0.82 7.84
N PRO A 484 21.02 0.75 9.18
CA PRO A 484 22.22 0.29 9.88
C PRO A 484 22.57 -1.17 9.57
N THR A 485 21.62 -1.95 9.04
CA THR A 485 21.80 -3.38 8.72
C THR A 485 21.64 -3.68 7.24
N ARG A 486 22.51 -4.54 6.70
CA ARG A 486 22.45 -5.06 5.34
C ARG A 486 21.46 -6.23 5.24
N SER A 487 20.84 -6.38 4.07
CA SER A 487 19.74 -7.32 3.71
C SER A 487 20.06 -8.82 3.73
N ASP A 488 21.30 -9.21 4.06
CA ASP A 488 21.81 -10.58 3.91
C ASP A 488 22.14 -11.26 5.24
N GLY A 489 21.75 -10.67 6.38
CA GLY A 489 22.21 -11.14 7.69
C GLY A 489 23.73 -10.96 7.84
N GLY A 490 24.34 -10.07 7.04
CA GLY A 490 25.72 -9.66 7.17
C GLY A 490 25.95 -8.80 8.40
N ALA A 491 27.22 -8.44 8.61
CA ALA A 491 27.55 -7.39 9.57
C ALA A 491 26.76 -6.10 9.22
N LEU A 492 26.55 -5.23 10.22
CA LEU A 492 26.16 -3.83 9.99
C LEU A 492 26.91 -3.31 8.76
N ASP A 493 26.21 -2.56 7.91
CA ASP A 493 26.83 -2.04 6.70
C ASP A 493 28.17 -1.37 7.05
N ALA A 494 29.20 -1.56 6.23
CA ALA A 494 30.51 -0.97 6.52
C ALA A 494 30.44 0.58 6.63
N GLY A 495 29.38 1.18 6.09
CA GLY A 495 29.03 2.60 6.22
C GLY A 495 27.94 2.90 7.26
N ALA A 496 27.45 1.93 8.03
CA ALA A 496 26.51 2.17 9.12
C ALA A 496 27.19 3.03 10.19
N THR A 497 26.57 4.15 10.52
CA THR A 497 27.09 5.12 11.49
C THR A 497 26.01 5.43 12.52
N GLY A 498 26.41 5.75 13.75
CA GLY A 498 25.46 5.93 14.85
C GLY A 498 25.92 5.20 16.09
N TYR A 499 24.96 4.81 16.92
CA TYR A 499 25.18 4.10 18.16
C TYR A 499 24.25 2.90 18.31
N SER A 500 24.71 1.91 19.05
CA SER A 500 23.85 0.87 19.63
C SER A 500 23.83 1.01 21.15
N ALA A 501 22.64 1.09 21.73
CA ALA A 501 22.37 0.99 23.15
C ALA A 501 21.80 -0.40 23.43
N LEU A 502 22.62 -1.29 23.95
CA LEU A 502 22.33 -2.72 24.10
C LEU A 502 22.27 -3.09 25.57
N PHE A 503 21.25 -3.83 25.95
CA PHE A 503 21.28 -4.68 27.13
C PHE A 503 21.88 -6.02 26.75
N LEU A 504 23.03 -6.38 27.33
CA LEU A 504 23.73 -7.62 27.04
C LEU A 504 23.21 -8.78 27.90
N HIS A 505 22.85 -9.89 27.27
CA HIS A 505 22.34 -11.06 27.97
C HIS A 505 23.44 -11.81 28.74
N SER A 506 24.70 -11.67 28.33
CA SER A 506 25.84 -12.42 28.84
C SER A 506 26.29 -12.01 30.24
N ASN A 507 26.27 -10.70 30.49
CA ASN A 507 26.72 -10.08 31.73
C ASN A 507 25.64 -9.19 32.34
N HIS A 508 24.45 -9.17 31.73
CA HIS A 508 23.31 -8.36 32.15
C HIS A 508 23.63 -6.85 32.23
N GLY A 509 24.67 -6.41 31.53
CA GLY A 509 25.13 -5.03 31.52
C GLY A 509 24.46 -4.20 30.43
N LEU A 510 24.54 -2.88 30.58
CA LEU A 510 24.28 -1.95 29.50
C LEU A 510 25.57 -1.73 28.72
N GLN A 511 25.47 -1.63 27.40
CA GLN A 511 26.55 -1.22 26.53
C GLN A 511 26.07 -0.11 25.60
N LEU A 512 26.89 0.93 25.47
CA LEU A 512 26.77 1.94 24.44
C LEU A 512 27.98 1.83 23.51
N ARG A 513 27.75 1.66 22.20
CA ARG A 513 28.82 1.48 21.20
C ARG A 513 28.60 2.41 20.00
N ARG A 514 29.67 2.81 19.33
CA ARG A 514 29.60 3.39 17.98
C ARG A 514 29.49 2.30 16.92
N LEU A 515 28.68 2.53 15.89
CA LEU A 515 28.65 1.71 14.68
C LEU A 515 29.78 2.14 13.71
N PRO A 516 30.28 1.24 12.84
CA PRO A 516 29.94 -0.19 12.71
C PRO A 516 30.76 -1.10 13.64
N SER A 517 31.65 -0.53 14.46
CA SER A 517 32.66 -1.26 15.26
C SER A 517 32.06 -2.00 16.46
N GLU A 518 31.43 -3.15 16.20
CA GLU A 518 30.99 -4.08 17.27
C GLU A 518 32.13 -4.83 17.95
N THR A 519 33.32 -4.86 17.32
CA THR A 519 34.54 -5.45 17.88
C THR A 519 35.40 -4.43 18.62
N GLY A 520 35.13 -3.13 18.46
CA GLY A 520 35.77 -2.08 19.23
C GLY A 520 35.35 -2.08 20.69
N ALA A 521 36.11 -1.32 21.49
CA ALA A 521 35.72 -1.03 22.86
C ALA A 521 34.38 -0.27 22.86
N PRO A 522 33.44 -0.61 23.77
CA PRO A 522 32.24 0.20 23.94
C PRO A 522 32.62 1.61 24.40
N LEU A 523 31.81 2.61 24.03
CA LEU A 523 31.93 3.97 24.58
C LEU A 523 31.73 3.95 26.09
N ALA A 524 30.79 3.12 26.53
CA ALA A 524 30.53 2.85 27.93
C ALA A 524 29.91 1.48 28.10
N GLU A 525 30.21 0.84 29.23
CA GLU A 525 29.63 -0.44 29.62
C GLU A 525 29.48 -0.50 31.14
N THR A 526 28.35 -1.04 31.61
CA THR A 526 28.21 -1.45 33.01
C THR A 526 28.63 -2.90 33.17
N ARG A 527 29.36 -3.23 34.24
CA ARG A 527 29.71 -4.60 34.58
C ARG A 527 28.71 -5.17 35.58
N SER A 528 28.14 -6.32 35.23
CA SER A 528 27.36 -7.24 36.08
C SER A 528 26.36 -6.59 37.05
N ILE A 529 25.07 -6.69 36.73
CA ILE A 529 24.03 -6.50 37.75
C ILE A 529 23.99 -7.67 38.72
N SER A 530 23.58 -7.37 39.95
CA SER A 530 23.23 -8.35 40.98
C SER A 530 21.93 -9.11 40.67
N TYR A 531 21.15 -8.69 39.66
CA TYR A 531 19.85 -9.26 39.31
C TYR A 531 19.78 -9.58 37.81
N PRO A 532 20.03 -10.84 37.40
CA PRO A 532 19.80 -11.24 36.01
C PRO A 532 18.33 -11.02 35.62
N PRO A 533 18.03 -10.75 34.33
CA PRO A 533 16.66 -10.71 33.85
C PRO A 533 16.02 -12.08 34.04
N PHE A 534 14.84 -12.11 34.63
CA PHE A 534 14.03 -13.30 34.82
C PHE A 534 13.11 -13.45 33.61
N PRO A 535 12.96 -14.68 33.06
CA PRO A 535 12.03 -14.92 31.98
C PRO A 535 10.60 -14.53 32.36
N GLY A 536 9.86 -13.97 31.40
CA GLY A 536 8.47 -13.56 31.57
C GLY A 536 8.27 -12.18 32.21
N TYR A 537 9.35 -11.49 32.60
CA TYR A 537 9.24 -10.15 33.21
C TYR A 537 9.56 -9.03 32.24
N TRP A 538 8.81 -7.94 32.38
CA TRP A 538 9.03 -6.69 31.64
C TRP A 538 10.07 -5.83 32.34
N TYR A 539 11.02 -5.34 31.57
CA TYR A 539 12.09 -4.44 32.00
C TYR A 539 11.94 -3.12 31.29
N ARG A 540 11.96 -2.02 32.06
CA ARG A 540 11.87 -0.68 31.49
C ARG A 540 13.26 -0.11 31.23
N PHE A 541 13.44 0.42 30.03
CA PHE A 541 14.67 1.08 29.59
C PHE A 541 14.39 2.52 29.22
N LYS A 542 15.38 3.38 29.42
CA LYS A 542 15.35 4.78 29.01
C LYS A 542 16.66 5.16 28.34
N LEU A 543 16.58 5.87 27.22
CA LEU A 543 17.71 6.42 26.48
C LEU A 543 17.47 7.92 26.32
N ARG A 544 18.37 8.75 26.83
CA ARG A 544 18.35 10.21 26.64
C ARG A 544 19.50 10.60 25.74
N ILE A 545 19.19 11.39 24.72
CA ILE A 545 20.13 11.84 23.70
C ILE A 545 20.02 13.36 23.66
N THR A 546 21.04 14.07 24.12
CA THR A 546 21.17 15.55 24.03
C THR A 546 22.24 15.87 22.99
N PRO A 547 22.36 17.11 22.47
CA PRO A 547 23.38 17.44 21.47
C PRO A 547 24.81 17.02 21.84
N GLY A 548 25.15 17.09 23.14
CA GLY A 548 26.49 16.75 23.63
C GLY A 548 26.61 15.37 24.28
N GLU A 549 25.51 14.79 24.77
CA GLU A 549 25.57 13.66 25.70
C GLU A 549 24.57 12.55 25.37
N ILE A 550 24.92 11.33 25.77
CA ILE A 550 24.07 10.15 25.68
C ILE A 550 24.05 9.48 27.04
N SER A 551 22.85 9.15 27.51
CA SER A 551 22.65 8.41 28.75
C SER A 551 21.68 7.25 28.52
N PHE A 552 21.99 6.09 29.09
CA PHE A 552 21.22 4.86 28.92
C PHE A 552 21.01 4.19 30.28
N TRP A 553 19.75 3.98 30.63
CA TRP A 553 19.33 3.44 31.92
C TRP A 553 18.44 2.22 31.76
N GLN A 554 18.62 1.26 32.66
CA GLN A 554 17.61 0.29 33.03
C GLN A 554 16.92 0.84 34.28
N LEU A 555 15.64 1.17 34.17
CA LEU A 555 14.93 1.87 35.24
C LEU A 555 14.55 0.88 36.35
N ASP A 556 13.83 -0.21 36.04
CA ASP A 556 13.35 -1.24 36.99
C ASP A 556 12.30 -2.19 36.36
N ARG A 557 11.66 -2.99 37.21
CA ARG A 557 10.61 -3.99 36.91
C ARG A 557 9.17 -3.43 36.90
N ASP A 558 8.86 -2.27 37.48
CA ASP A 558 7.48 -1.73 37.55
C ASP A 558 7.37 -0.18 37.71
N GLY A 559 8.46 0.55 37.52
CA GLY A 559 8.57 2.01 37.67
C GLY A 559 9.31 2.51 38.91
N GLU A 560 9.71 1.64 39.84
CA GLU A 560 10.58 2.00 40.99
C GLU A 560 12.04 1.54 40.87
N ILE A 561 12.94 2.53 40.87
CA ILE A 561 14.40 2.44 40.72
C ILE A 561 15.02 1.39 41.65
N ALA A 562 15.14 0.14 41.20
CA ALA A 562 15.85 -0.92 41.90
C ALA A 562 17.27 -1.05 41.35
N GLY A 563 18.26 -0.47 42.03
CA GLY A 563 19.69 -0.71 41.76
C GLY A 563 20.15 -0.41 40.33
N VAL A 564 20.25 0.87 39.99
CA VAL A 564 20.32 1.38 38.60
C VAL A 564 21.54 0.89 37.83
N ASN A 565 21.29 0.05 36.84
CA ASN A 565 22.19 -0.13 35.71
C ASN A 565 22.12 1.15 34.87
N ARG A 566 23.19 1.96 34.88
CA ARG A 566 23.21 3.23 34.16
C ARG A 566 24.54 3.55 33.51
N ILE A 567 24.43 4.12 32.33
CA ILE A 567 25.47 4.83 31.60
C ILE A 567 25.04 6.29 31.59
N ASP A 568 25.77 7.17 32.28
CA ASP A 568 25.42 8.58 32.38
C ASP A 568 26.39 9.46 31.57
N ASN A 569 25.83 10.44 30.88
CA ASN A 569 26.50 11.64 30.36
C ASN A 569 27.75 11.31 29.52
N ILE A 570 27.63 10.32 28.64
CA ILE A 570 28.70 10.00 27.70
C ILE A 570 28.80 11.14 26.69
N ARG A 571 29.88 11.92 26.82
CA ARG A 571 30.16 13.08 25.98
C ARG A 571 30.62 12.65 24.60
N ASP A 572 29.69 12.65 23.66
CA ASP A 572 29.92 12.21 22.30
C ASP A 572 28.86 12.82 21.40
N SER A 573 29.16 13.91 20.69
CA SER A 573 28.20 14.64 19.85
C SER A 573 28.15 14.18 18.40
N THR A 574 28.76 13.04 18.06
CA THR A 574 28.99 12.66 16.65
C THR A 574 27.69 12.41 15.89
N TYR A 575 26.70 11.77 16.51
CA TYR A 575 25.51 11.29 15.80
C TYR A 575 24.21 11.64 16.57
N ARG A 576 23.27 12.42 16.00
CA ARG A 576 21.98 12.82 16.63
C ARG A 576 20.71 12.69 15.78
N GLY A 577 20.77 11.85 14.76
CA GLY A 577 19.69 11.59 13.81
C GLY A 577 18.38 11.14 14.44
N GLY A 578 17.31 11.34 13.66
CA GLY A 578 15.94 11.02 14.03
C GLY A 578 15.52 9.59 13.71
N TYR A 579 16.45 8.68 13.40
CA TYR A 579 16.15 7.30 13.04
C TYR A 579 16.40 6.36 14.22
N LEU A 580 15.43 5.48 14.47
CA LEU A 580 15.43 4.50 15.54
C LEU A 580 15.12 3.11 15.01
N HIS A 581 15.87 2.14 15.51
CA HIS A 581 15.66 0.74 15.19
C HIS A 581 15.62 -0.09 16.47
N LEU A 582 14.62 -0.97 16.60
CA LEU A 582 14.67 -2.06 17.57
C LEU A 582 15.72 -3.05 17.10
N TYR A 583 16.62 -3.44 17.98
CA TYR A 583 17.76 -4.25 17.61
C TYR A 583 17.91 -5.47 18.51
N LYS A 584 18.16 -6.60 17.85
CA LYS A 584 18.42 -7.89 18.47
C LYS A 584 19.73 -8.46 17.90
N LEU A 585 20.68 -8.68 18.80
CA LEU A 585 21.98 -9.27 18.51
C LEU A 585 22.03 -10.70 19.06
N ASN A 586 22.02 -11.67 18.17
CA ASN A 586 22.37 -13.05 18.48
C ASN A 586 23.85 -13.28 18.13
N ARG A 587 24.74 -13.45 19.12
CA ARG A 587 26.15 -13.83 18.85
C ARG A 587 26.27 -15.36 18.89
N PHE A 588 26.74 -15.95 17.80
CA PHE A 588 26.87 -17.39 17.64
C PHE A 588 28.16 -17.89 18.31
N GLY A 589 28.00 -18.66 19.39
CA GLY A 589 29.02 -19.61 19.85
C GLY A 589 28.84 -20.96 19.15
N THR A 590 29.88 -21.79 19.10
CA THR A 590 29.90 -23.08 18.38
C THR A 590 29.06 -24.21 19.01
N ALA A 591 28.36 -23.99 20.13
CA ALA A 591 27.65 -25.04 20.87
C ALA A 591 26.22 -24.60 21.28
N SER A 592 25.25 -25.46 20.96
CA SER A 592 23.83 -25.48 21.37
C SER A 592 23.03 -24.16 21.29
N TRP A 593 21.99 -24.18 20.45
CA TRP A 593 21.08 -23.07 20.19
C TRP A 593 20.15 -22.81 21.36
N THR A 594 20.05 -21.56 21.81
CA THR A 594 18.79 -21.06 22.35
C THR A 594 18.61 -19.60 21.91
N PRO A 595 17.71 -19.32 20.96
CA PRO A 595 17.36 -17.95 20.61
C PRO A 595 16.93 -17.19 21.86
N VAL A 596 17.35 -15.93 21.97
CA VAL A 596 16.69 -15.07 22.96
C VAL A 596 15.38 -14.67 22.34
N ASP A 597 14.31 -15.15 22.93
CA ASP A 597 12.97 -14.69 22.59
C ASP A 597 12.72 -13.42 23.43
N VAL A 598 12.43 -12.32 22.73
CA VAL A 598 12.24 -11.00 23.32
C VAL A 598 10.98 -10.35 22.74
N ALA A 599 10.24 -9.67 23.59
CA ALA A 599 9.11 -8.85 23.19
C ALA A 599 9.32 -7.39 23.61
N PHE A 600 8.73 -6.45 22.87
CA PHE A 600 8.79 -5.01 23.16
C PHE A 600 7.38 -4.42 23.34
N ARG A 601 7.26 -3.38 24.19
CA ARG A 601 6.03 -2.57 24.33
C ARG A 601 6.31 -1.19 24.93
N ASP A 602 5.29 -0.34 25.00
CA ASP A 602 5.27 0.96 25.68
C ASP A 602 6.39 1.90 25.20
N LEU A 603 6.73 1.88 23.91
CA LEU A 603 7.80 2.75 23.40
C LEU A 603 7.26 4.16 23.15
N THR A 604 7.87 5.12 23.85
CA THR A 604 7.53 6.54 23.79
C THR A 604 8.77 7.35 23.44
N ILE A 605 8.57 8.44 22.68
CA ILE A 605 9.63 9.35 22.27
C ILE A 605 9.19 10.75 22.66
N ASN A 606 9.95 11.37 23.56
CA ASN A 606 9.63 12.67 24.11
C ASN A 606 10.74 13.66 23.76
N PRO A 607 10.43 14.82 23.13
CA PRO A 607 11.42 15.87 22.95
C PRO A 607 11.87 16.41 24.32
N ILE A 608 13.14 16.78 24.45
CA ILE A 608 13.63 17.43 25.67
C ILE A 608 13.18 18.91 25.65
N PRO A 609 12.53 19.41 26.72
CA PRO A 609 12.12 20.81 26.80
C PRO A 609 13.30 21.79 26.71
N GLU A 610 13.06 23.00 26.20
CA GLU A 610 14.06 24.06 26.19
C GLU A 610 14.43 24.48 27.62
N GLY A 611 15.70 24.31 28.00
CA GLY A 611 16.24 24.71 29.31
C GLY A 611 16.45 23.59 30.34
N GLY A 612 16.40 22.31 29.95
CA GLY A 612 16.55 21.15 30.86
C GLY A 612 17.61 20.12 30.50
#